data_AF-A0AAN8YSM8-F1
#
_entry.id   AF-A0AAN8YSM8-F1
#
_cell.length_a   1.000
_cell.length_b   1.000
_cell.length_c   1.000
_cell.angle_alpha   90.00
_cell.angle_beta   90.00
_cell.angle_gamma   90.00
#
_symmetry.space_group_name_H-M   'P 1'
#
loop_
_entity.id
_entity.type
_entity.pdbx_description
1 polymer ?
#
loop_
_entity_poly.entity_id
_entity_poly.type
_entity_poly.pdbx_seq_one_letter_code
_entity_poly.pdbx_strand_id
1 'polypeptide(L)'
;MVLAFIDGATIMSLIEDTKEFNEYVEERFKMLDIDGDAVLSRSDLHRGLDRTIAMEYDTPSDEEINDLYDLIFNTFDADKNGTIDQQEFGSLMKEIMLAMARGIGDSPVSVAFDDDSLLMKAIELDSAKNG
;
A
#
# COMPACT_ATOMS: atom_id res chain seq x y z
N MET A 1 -17.42 3.30 -3.76
CA MET A 1 -17.27 3.55 -2.31
C MET A 1 -18.12 2.57 -1.53
N VAL A 2 -17.47 1.58 -0.93
CA VAL A 2 -18.10 0.55 -0.10
C VAL A 2 -17.56 0.68 1.33
N LEU A 3 -18.46 0.61 2.30
CA LEU A 3 -18.07 0.51 3.71
C LEU A 3 -17.94 -0.97 4.06
N ALA A 4 -16.76 -1.38 4.51
CA ALA A 4 -16.53 -2.75 4.90
C ALA A 4 -15.77 -2.85 6.23
N PHE A 5 -15.99 -3.96 6.93
CA PHE A 5 -15.34 -4.25 8.20
C PHE A 5 -14.13 -5.14 7.96
N ILE A 6 -12.98 -4.70 8.43
CA ILE A 6 -11.72 -5.45 8.33
C ILE A 6 -11.12 -5.58 9.71
N ASP A 7 -10.63 -6.79 10.02
CA ASP A 7 -9.83 -7.09 11.20
C ASP A 7 -8.40 -7.49 10.80
N GLY A 8 -7.54 -7.64 11.81
CA GLY A 8 -6.16 -8.05 11.60
C GLY A 8 -6.04 -9.43 10.94
N ALA A 9 -6.96 -10.35 11.21
CA ALA A 9 -6.95 -11.69 10.61
C ALA A 9 -7.21 -11.66 9.10
N THR A 10 -8.15 -10.84 8.65
CA THR A 10 -8.49 -10.61 7.24
C THR A 10 -7.27 -10.04 6.48
N ILE A 11 -6.60 -9.04 7.06
CA ILE A 11 -5.38 -8.46 6.47
C ILE A 11 -4.25 -9.50 6.43
N MET A 12 -4.07 -10.30 7.47
CA MET A 12 -3.06 -11.36 7.51
C MET A 12 -3.32 -12.43 6.44
N SER A 13 -4.58 -12.86 6.27
CA SER A 13 -4.98 -13.85 5.25
C SER A 13 -4.63 -13.38 3.83
N LEU A 14 -4.83 -12.08 3.54
CA LEU A 14 -4.45 -11.48 2.27
C LEU A 14 -2.93 -11.42 2.06
N ILE A 15 -2.16 -11.10 3.11
CA ILE A 15 -0.69 -11.07 3.05
C ILE A 15 -0.11 -12.49 2.88
N GLU A 16 -0.76 -13.49 3.47
CA GLU A 16 -0.40 -14.90 3.34
C GLU A 16 -0.78 -15.46 1.96
N ASP A 17 -1.87 -14.97 1.35
CA ASP A 17 -2.24 -15.30 -0.04
C ASP A 17 -1.31 -14.60 -1.04
N THR A 18 -0.15 -15.22 -1.21
CA THR A 18 1.03 -14.61 -1.81
C THR A 18 0.79 -14.21 -3.27
N LYS A 19 -0.19 -14.81 -3.95
CA LYS A 19 -0.47 -14.53 -5.36
C LYS A 19 -1.20 -13.20 -5.55
N GLU A 20 -2.32 -13.00 -4.86
CA GLU A 20 -3.16 -11.81 -5.02
C GLU A 20 -2.47 -10.57 -4.46
N PHE A 21 -1.74 -10.73 -3.36
CA PHE A 21 -0.87 -9.70 -2.83
C PHE A 21 0.20 -9.30 -3.84
N ASN A 22 0.91 -10.26 -4.44
CA ASN A 22 1.96 -9.96 -5.42
C ASN A 22 1.40 -9.30 -6.68
N GLU A 23 0.25 -9.77 -7.20
CA GLU A 23 -0.41 -9.17 -8.37
C GLU A 23 -0.82 -7.72 -8.10
N TYR A 24 -1.35 -7.43 -6.91
CA TYR A 24 -1.67 -6.06 -6.51
C TYR A 24 -0.42 -5.18 -6.36
N VAL A 25 0.61 -5.70 -5.69
CA VAL A 25 1.88 -4.97 -5.52
C VAL A 25 2.49 -4.64 -6.88
N GLU A 26 2.48 -5.58 -7.83
CA GLU A 26 2.96 -5.36 -9.19
C GLU A 26 2.12 -4.32 -9.95
N GLU A 27 0.79 -4.38 -9.85
CA GLU A 27 -0.10 -3.40 -10.49
C GLU A 27 0.15 -1.99 -9.95
N ARG A 28 0.26 -1.84 -8.63
CA ARG A 28 0.55 -0.54 -7.98
C ARG A 28 1.94 -0.05 -8.28
N PHE A 29 2.93 -0.93 -8.31
CA PHE A 29 4.28 -0.59 -8.74
C PHE A 29 4.27 0.00 -10.16
N LYS A 30 3.61 -0.67 -11.11
CA LYS A 30 3.47 -0.18 -12.50
C LYS A 30 2.69 1.14 -12.62
N MET A 31 1.74 1.40 -11.72
CA MET A 31 1.03 2.69 -11.71
C MET A 31 1.91 3.84 -11.19
N LEU A 32 2.85 3.53 -10.30
CA LEU A 32 3.79 4.50 -9.76
C LEU A 32 5.00 4.70 -10.67
N ASP A 33 5.47 3.66 -11.37
CA ASP A 33 6.55 3.70 -12.36
C ASP A 33 6.08 4.44 -13.64
N ILE A 34 6.27 5.76 -13.67
CA ILE A 34 5.73 6.63 -14.73
C ILE A 34 6.57 6.55 -16.01
N ASP A 35 7.89 6.41 -15.88
CA ASP A 35 8.80 6.36 -17.01
C ASP A 35 9.06 4.93 -17.53
N GLY A 36 8.63 3.91 -16.78
CA GLY A 36 8.64 2.51 -17.18
C GLY A 36 10.04 1.89 -17.13
N ASP A 37 10.92 2.42 -16.29
CA ASP A 37 12.30 1.94 -16.15
C ASP A 37 12.43 0.74 -15.19
N ALA A 38 11.30 0.27 -14.65
CA ALA A 38 11.17 -0.83 -13.71
C ALA A 38 11.76 -0.57 -12.33
N VAL A 39 12.01 0.70 -11.98
CA VAL A 39 12.32 1.16 -10.63
C VAL A 39 11.45 2.37 -10.26
N LEU A 40 11.28 2.65 -8.97
CA LEU A 40 10.61 3.87 -8.53
C LEU A 40 11.65 4.88 -8.10
N SER A 41 11.73 6.00 -8.82
CA SER A 41 12.51 7.15 -8.39
C SER A 41 11.73 8.03 -7.41
N ARG A 42 12.42 8.97 -6.75
CA ARG A 42 11.77 10.01 -5.94
C ARG A 42 10.74 10.80 -6.74
N SER A 43 10.99 11.00 -8.04
CA SER A 43 10.09 11.74 -8.92
C SER A 43 8.80 10.96 -9.21
N ASP A 44 8.93 9.64 -9.37
CA ASP A 44 7.81 8.73 -9.60
C ASP A 44 6.92 8.62 -8.37
N LEU A 45 7.54 8.48 -7.19
CA LEU A 45 6.81 8.50 -5.93
C LEU A 45 6.15 9.85 -5.66
N HIS A 46 6.84 10.97 -5.86
CA HIS A 46 6.22 12.29 -5.66
C HIS A 46 4.98 12.45 -6.56
N ARG A 47 5.08 12.13 -7.85
CA ARG A 47 3.97 12.25 -8.81
C ARG A 47 2.89 11.17 -8.65
N GLY A 48 3.25 10.02 -8.11
CA GLY A 48 2.39 8.86 -7.91
C GLY A 48 1.63 8.90 -6.58
N LEU A 49 2.28 9.30 -5.48
CA LEU A 49 1.65 9.54 -4.18
C LEU A 49 0.80 10.81 -4.21
N ASP A 50 1.14 11.85 -4.96
CA ASP A 50 0.22 12.99 -5.18
C ASP A 50 -1.11 12.54 -5.81
N ARG A 51 -1.14 11.41 -6.53
CA ARG A 51 -2.40 10.82 -7.01
C ARG A 51 -3.06 9.86 -6.03
N THR A 52 -2.31 9.30 -5.09
CA THR A 52 -2.75 8.24 -4.17
C THR A 52 -3.14 8.78 -2.78
N ILE A 53 -2.37 9.73 -2.24
CA ILE A 53 -2.57 10.37 -0.93
C ILE A 53 -3.44 11.63 -1.01
N ALA A 54 -3.48 12.33 -2.16
CA ALA A 54 -4.38 13.48 -2.34
C ALA A 54 -5.87 13.12 -2.26
N MET A 55 -6.21 11.84 -2.12
CA MET A 55 -7.58 11.39 -1.87
C MET A 55 -7.98 11.42 -0.39
N GLU A 56 -7.04 11.53 0.57
CA GLU A 56 -7.37 11.31 1.99
C GLU A 56 -6.91 12.39 2.99
N TYR A 57 -6.09 13.37 2.61
CA TYR A 57 -5.66 14.44 3.53
C TYR A 57 -5.79 15.84 2.92
N ASP A 58 -6.32 16.79 3.70
CA ASP A 58 -6.21 18.23 3.42
C ASP A 58 -4.72 18.55 3.25
N THR A 59 -4.33 19.05 2.08
CA THR A 59 -2.95 19.28 1.65
C THR A 59 -2.10 19.92 2.76
N PRO A 60 -1.14 19.17 3.36
CA PRO A 60 -0.11 19.76 4.20
C PRO A 60 0.76 20.73 3.39
N SER A 61 1.57 21.55 4.05
CA SER A 61 2.47 22.47 3.33
C SER A 61 3.51 21.70 2.50
N ASP A 62 3.93 22.26 1.35
CA ASP A 62 4.86 21.61 0.41
C ASP A 62 6.15 21.09 1.08
N GLU A 63 6.62 21.71 2.18
CA GLU A 63 7.81 21.27 2.92
C GLU A 63 7.56 20.01 3.77
N GLU A 64 6.43 19.92 4.48
CA GLU A 64 6.10 18.77 5.33
C GLU A 64 5.81 17.51 4.50
N ILE A 65 5.25 17.70 3.31
CA ILE A 65 5.03 16.63 2.33
C ILE A 65 6.36 16.10 1.80
N ASN A 66 7.32 16.98 1.48
CA ASN A 66 8.64 16.57 1.00
C ASN A 66 9.42 15.78 2.04
N ASP A 67 9.40 16.19 3.31
CA ASP A 67 10.06 15.46 4.39
C ASP A 67 9.42 14.07 4.60
N LEU A 68 8.09 13.97 4.47
CA LEU A 68 7.38 12.70 4.53
C LEU A 68 7.76 11.80 3.34
N TYR A 69 7.83 12.35 2.13
CA TYR A 69 8.26 11.61 0.94
C TYR A 69 9.69 11.12 1.06
N ASP A 70 10.61 11.94 1.55
CA ASP A 70 11.99 11.55 1.76
C ASP A 70 12.11 10.48 2.84
N LEU A 71 11.33 10.55 3.91
CA LEU A 71 11.27 9.52 4.94
C LEU A 71 10.75 8.21 4.37
N ILE A 72 9.65 8.25 3.61
CA ILE A 72 9.07 7.08 2.93
C ILE A 72 10.11 6.49 1.98
N PHE A 73 10.64 7.29 1.05
CA PHE A 73 11.63 6.84 0.07
C PHE A 73 12.83 6.16 0.75
N ASN A 74 13.41 6.78 1.76
CA ASN A 74 14.56 6.23 2.48
C ASN A 74 14.22 4.95 3.28
N THR A 75 12.95 4.71 3.57
CA THR A 75 12.48 3.47 4.20
C THR A 75 12.28 2.37 3.16
N PHE A 76 11.83 2.72 1.95
CA PHE A 76 11.64 1.81 0.83
C PHE A 76 12.98 1.39 0.18
N ASP A 77 13.93 2.33 -0.01
CA ASP A 77 15.26 2.11 -0.59
C ASP A 77 16.20 1.42 0.43
N ALA A 78 16.05 0.11 0.56
CA ALA A 78 16.69 -0.69 1.59
C ALA A 78 18.19 -0.87 1.34
N ASP A 79 18.57 -1.00 0.07
CA ASP A 79 19.97 -1.10 -0.34
C ASP A 79 20.67 0.26 -0.52
N LYS A 80 19.90 1.35 -0.50
CA LYS A 80 20.36 2.74 -0.64
C LYS A 80 20.99 3.02 -2.00
N ASN A 81 20.52 2.33 -3.04
CA ASN A 81 20.96 2.55 -4.41
C ASN A 81 20.34 3.81 -5.05
N GLY A 82 19.39 4.46 -4.36
CA GLY A 82 18.74 5.68 -4.80
C GLY A 82 17.51 5.46 -5.68
N THR A 83 17.04 4.22 -5.79
CA THR A 83 15.85 3.78 -6.50
C THR A 83 15.16 2.69 -5.68
N ILE A 84 13.88 2.43 -5.91
CA ILE A 84 13.16 1.36 -5.22
C ILE A 84 12.76 0.32 -6.24
N ASP A 85 13.26 -0.90 -6.09
CA ASP A 85 12.88 -2.00 -6.97
C ASP A 85 11.55 -2.66 -6.54
N GLN A 86 11.02 -3.55 -7.38
CA GLN A 86 9.75 -4.23 -7.10
C GLN A 86 9.80 -5.09 -5.82
N GLN A 87 10.96 -5.65 -5.49
CA GLN A 87 11.13 -6.49 -4.32
C GLN A 87 11.12 -5.66 -3.04
N GLU A 88 11.82 -4.52 -3.05
CA GLU A 88 11.82 -3.52 -1.98
C GLU A 88 10.42 -2.96 -1.74
N PHE A 89 9.74 -2.55 -2.81
CA PHE A 89 8.35 -2.06 -2.75
C PHE A 89 7.39 -3.09 -2.15
N GLY A 90 7.45 -4.35 -2.61
CA GLY A 90 6.60 -5.41 -2.07
C GLY A 90 6.89 -5.76 -0.62
N SER A 91 8.16 -5.73 -0.22
CA SER A 91 8.57 -6.06 1.15
C SER A 91 8.05 -5.04 2.15
N LEU A 92 8.14 -3.75 1.83
CA LEU A 92 7.66 -2.72 2.72
C LEU A 92 6.14 -2.59 2.75
N MET A 93 5.47 -2.77 1.60
CA MET A 93 4.00 -2.86 1.57
C MET A 93 3.50 -3.98 2.48
N LYS A 94 4.20 -5.12 2.50
CA LYS A 94 3.92 -6.22 3.42
C LYS A 94 4.14 -5.82 4.88
N GLU A 95 5.25 -5.17 5.21
CA GLU A 95 5.51 -4.73 6.59
C GLU A 95 4.49 -3.71 7.10
N ILE A 96 4.08 -2.74 6.26
CA ILE A 96 3.05 -1.76 6.60
C ILE A 96 1.73 -2.46 6.90
N MET A 97 1.30 -3.40 6.05
CA MET A 97 0.04 -4.11 6.28
C MET A 97 0.12 -5.05 7.48
N LEU A 98 1.27 -5.67 7.74
CA LEU A 98 1.50 -6.42 8.99
C LEU A 98 1.41 -5.51 10.22
N ALA A 99 1.96 -4.29 10.14
CA ALA A 99 1.87 -3.31 11.22
C ALA A 99 0.42 -2.84 11.42
N MET A 100 -0.33 -2.60 10.34
CA MET A 100 -1.76 -2.29 10.39
C MET A 100 -2.56 -3.44 11.00
N ALA A 101 -2.35 -4.68 10.56
CA ALA A 101 -3.00 -5.86 11.11
C ALA A 101 -2.73 -6.02 12.62
N ARG A 102 -1.49 -5.77 13.06
CA ARG A 102 -1.11 -5.78 14.49
C ARG A 102 -1.73 -4.62 15.26
N GLY A 103 -1.83 -3.44 14.66
CA GLY A 103 -2.39 -2.24 15.29
C GLY A 103 -3.91 -2.29 15.44
N ILE A 104 -4.61 -2.87 14.46
CA ILE A 104 -6.06 -3.11 14.47
C ILE A 104 -6.40 -4.28 15.41
N GLY A 105 -5.58 -5.33 15.39
CA GLY A 105 -5.81 -6.54 16.18
C GLY A 105 -7.11 -7.25 15.79
N ASP A 106 -7.75 -7.92 16.75
CA ASP A 106 -9.00 -8.67 16.52
C ASP A 106 -10.25 -7.78 16.54
N SER A 107 -10.10 -6.45 16.67
CA SER A 107 -11.23 -5.52 16.69
C SER A 107 -11.52 -5.03 15.27
N PRO A 108 -12.69 -5.37 14.68
CA PRO A 108 -13.01 -4.94 13.34
C PRO A 108 -13.11 -3.42 13.27
N VAL A 109 -12.44 -2.82 12.28
CA VAL A 109 -12.55 -1.39 11.97
C VAL A 109 -13.36 -1.23 10.69
N SER A 110 -14.30 -0.30 10.70
CA SER A 110 -15.03 0.10 9.50
C SER A 110 -14.15 1.00 8.65
N VAL A 111 -13.87 0.60 7.42
CA VAL A 111 -13.07 1.39 6.49
C VAL A 111 -13.90 1.63 5.23
N ALA A 112 -13.83 2.86 4.72
CA ALA A 112 -14.48 3.23 3.45
C ALA A 112 -13.46 3.06 2.33
N PHE A 113 -13.79 2.23 1.35
CA PHE A 113 -12.91 1.91 0.23
C PHE A 113 -13.52 2.31 -1.09
N ASP A 114 -12.67 2.66 -2.06
CA ASP A 114 -13.04 2.58 -3.46
C ASP A 114 -13.10 1.12 -3.93
N ASP A 115 -13.91 0.88 -4.96
CA ASP A 115 -14.34 -0.46 -5.37
C ASP A 115 -13.15 -1.34 -5.84
N ASP A 116 -12.00 -0.73 -6.20
CA ASP A 116 -10.75 -1.39 -6.63
C ASP A 116 -9.64 -1.39 -5.55
N SER A 117 -9.97 -1.22 -4.27
CA SER A 117 -8.97 -1.25 -3.19
C SER A 117 -8.51 -2.68 -2.87
N LEU A 118 -7.24 -2.83 -2.45
CA LEU A 118 -6.69 -4.11 -1.98
C LEU A 118 -7.51 -4.70 -0.83
N LEU A 119 -7.95 -3.84 0.07
CA LEU A 119 -8.65 -4.25 1.27
C LEU A 119 -10.05 -4.80 0.94
N MET A 120 -10.67 -4.34 -0.15
CA MET A 120 -11.87 -4.99 -0.71
C MET A 120 -11.59 -6.42 -1.17
N LYS A 121 -10.47 -6.66 -1.87
CA LYS A 121 -10.04 -8.03 -2.24
C LYS A 121 -9.79 -8.91 -1.01
N ALA A 122 -9.24 -8.35 0.07
CA ALA A 122 -9.05 -9.07 1.34
C ALA A 122 -10.38 -9.60 1.92
N ILE A 123 -11.43 -8.78 1.84
CA ILE A 123 -12.78 -9.13 2.34
C ILE A 123 -13.43 -10.18 1.45
N GLU A 124 -13.30 -10.07 0.13
CA GLU A 124 -13.79 -11.07 -0.82
C GLU A 124 -13.14 -12.44 -0.57
N LEU A 125 -11.83 -12.46 -0.30
CA LEU A 125 -11.09 -13.67 0.04
C LEU A 125 -11.54 -14.31 1.35
N ASP A 126 -11.73 -13.53 2.40
CA ASP A 126 -12.24 -14.05 3.67
C ASP A 126 -13.66 -14.61 3.52
N SER A 127 -14.53 -13.87 2.81
CA SER A 127 -15.90 -14.30 2.51
C SER A 127 -15.95 -15.59 1.69
N ALA A 128 -15.00 -15.80 0.77
CA ALA A 128 -14.89 -17.02 -0.04
C ALA A 128 -14.31 -18.22 0.73
N LYS A 129 -13.50 -17.98 1.77
CA LYS A 129 -12.94 -19.05 2.64
C LYS A 129 -13.94 -19.51 3.72
N ASN A 130 -14.87 -18.65 4.11
CA ASN A 130 -15.83 -18.87 5.20
C ASN A 130 -17.28 -19.16 4.74
N GLY A 131 -17.54 -19.28 3.44
CA GLY A 131 -18.84 -19.63 2.83
C GLY A 131 -18.91 -21.07 2.31
#